data_AF-A0A2R6I636-F1
#
_entry.id   AF-A0A2R6I636-F1
#
_cell.length_a   1.000
_cell.length_b   1.000
_cell.length_c   1.000
_cell.angle_alpha   90.00
_cell.angle_beta   90.00
_cell.angle_gamma   90.00
#
_symmetry.space_group_name_H-M   'P 1'
#
loop_
_entity.id
_entity.type
_entity.pdbx_description
1 polymer ?
#
loop_
_entity_poly.entity_id
_entity_poly.type
_entity_poly.pdbx_seq_one_letter_code
_entity_poly.pdbx_strand_id
1 'polypeptide(L)'
;MIGEWSSVRDVGALAAPGALSGGPARVAAVPVLDGPSWQTWLGISLLLLAVAAAELAVIARRSGGEGSDADPDLAPAPSGDRAASTDPVPRVTDPDPTPGAVSPDGGTDDPRPEALLERAREQVSAKNAQRAVRIAYAAVHEDFSNDAPAESLTHWELYQEYRDGVEDRQAAALRRLVELYERAVFGPGAVATSTAMEAVSAAETLVGDRSARSDGGPP
;
A
#
# COMPACT_ATOMS: atom_id res chain seq x y z
N MET A 1 14.38 38.65 -32.66
CA MET A 1 14.60 39.72 -31.68
C MET A 1 15.25 39.08 -30.48
N ILE A 2 16.54 39.35 -30.29
CA ILE A 2 17.42 38.69 -29.32
C ILE A 2 17.68 39.75 -28.26
N GLY A 3 17.22 39.53 -27.03
CA GLY A 3 17.40 40.46 -25.92
C GLY A 3 18.64 40.12 -25.13
N GLU A 4 19.70 40.91 -25.34
CA GLU A 4 20.88 41.03 -24.47
C GLU A 4 20.48 41.38 -23.04
N TRP A 5 21.04 40.69 -22.05
CA TRP A 5 21.11 41.18 -20.67
C TRP A 5 22.57 41.14 -20.24
N SER A 6 23.18 42.31 -20.27
CA SER A 6 24.55 42.56 -19.86
C SER A 6 24.53 43.53 -18.69
N SER A 7 25.14 43.09 -17.58
CA SER A 7 26.20 43.81 -16.88
C SER A 7 25.90 44.79 -15.72
N VAL A 8 26.86 44.75 -14.78
CA VAL A 8 27.32 45.75 -13.80
C VAL A 8 26.57 45.81 -12.47
N ARG A 9 27.05 45.07 -11.45
CA ARG A 9 28.01 45.44 -10.37
C ARG A 9 27.46 46.47 -9.38
N ASP A 10 27.46 46.08 -8.10
CA ASP A 10 28.01 46.98 -7.09
C ASP A 10 28.86 46.20 -6.06
N VAL A 11 30.01 46.79 -5.78
CA VAL A 11 31.16 46.25 -5.03
C VAL A 11 31.34 47.21 -3.86
N GLY A 12 30.72 46.89 -2.73
CA GLY A 12 30.87 47.64 -1.49
C GLY A 12 31.75 46.89 -0.50
N ALA A 13 33.04 47.21 -0.50
CA ALA A 13 34.02 46.72 0.47
C ALA A 13 34.10 47.62 1.72
N LEU A 14 34.67 47.03 2.78
CA LEU A 14 35.36 47.63 3.96
C LEU A 14 34.58 47.70 5.28
N ALA A 15 34.83 46.71 6.15
CA ALA A 15 35.13 46.95 7.57
C ALA A 15 36.05 45.84 8.12
N ALA A 16 36.92 46.24 9.03
CA ALA A 16 38.24 45.68 9.33
C ALA A 16 38.23 44.53 10.40
N PRO A 17 39.39 43.94 10.72
CA PRO A 17 39.52 42.62 11.32
C PRO A 17 39.48 42.64 12.85
N GLY A 18 38.53 41.93 13.43
CA GLY A 18 38.50 41.56 14.84
C GLY A 18 38.99 40.13 15.02
N ALA A 19 40.25 39.98 15.40
CA ALA A 19 40.84 38.72 15.82
C ALA A 19 40.14 38.21 17.09
N LEU A 20 39.25 37.24 16.94
CA LEU A 20 38.83 36.36 18.03
C LEU A 20 39.34 34.96 17.72
N SER A 21 40.38 34.59 18.45
CA SER A 21 40.95 33.25 18.53
C SER A 21 39.90 32.32 19.14
N GLY A 22 38.94 31.87 18.32
CA GLY A 22 38.04 30.77 18.62
C GLY A 22 38.65 29.50 18.08
N GLY A 23 39.20 28.67 18.97
CA GLY A 23 39.75 27.36 18.59
C GLY A 23 38.72 26.54 17.81
N PRO A 24 39.16 25.63 16.91
CA PRO A 24 38.24 24.81 16.14
C PRO A 24 37.39 24.01 17.12
N ALA A 25 36.11 24.36 17.22
CA ALA A 25 35.11 23.47 17.77
C ALA A 25 35.22 22.20 16.94
N ARG A 26 35.78 21.15 17.55
CA ARG A 26 35.76 19.81 17.00
C ARG A 26 34.29 19.45 16.87
N VAL A 27 33.74 19.68 15.69
CA VAL A 27 32.48 19.09 15.27
C VAL A 27 32.73 17.59 15.36
N ALA A 28 32.21 16.97 16.41
CA ALA A 28 32.20 15.54 16.53
C ALA A 28 31.51 15.03 15.27
N ALA A 29 32.27 14.34 14.41
CA ALA A 29 31.73 13.68 13.24
C ALA A 29 30.62 12.76 13.73
N VAL A 30 29.38 13.11 13.43
CA VAL A 30 28.24 12.21 13.64
C VAL A 30 28.51 11.02 12.72
N PRO A 31 28.69 9.80 13.25
CA PRO A 31 28.89 8.64 12.41
C PRO A 31 27.63 8.50 11.55
N VAL A 32 27.79 8.71 10.25
CA VAL A 32 26.82 8.26 9.26
C VAL A 32 26.78 6.75 9.41
N LEU A 33 25.72 6.24 10.03
CA LEU A 33 25.47 4.81 10.07
C LEU A 33 25.14 4.39 8.65
N ASP A 34 26.10 3.73 7.99
CA ASP A 34 25.84 3.05 6.73
C ASP A 34 24.62 2.13 6.94
N GLY A 35 23.55 2.43 6.22
CA GLY A 35 22.35 1.62 6.25
C GLY A 35 22.68 0.17 5.85
N PRO A 36 21.87 -0.80 6.28
CA PRO A 36 22.07 -2.19 5.90
C PRO A 36 22.12 -2.30 4.37
N SER A 37 23.23 -2.83 3.86
CA SER A 37 23.41 -3.04 2.43
C SER A 37 22.30 -3.94 1.88
N TRP A 38 22.02 -3.82 0.58
CA TRP A 38 21.04 -4.68 -0.12
C TRP A 38 21.30 -6.18 0.08
N GLN A 39 22.54 -6.58 0.34
CA GLN A 39 22.93 -7.95 0.67
C GLN A 39 22.34 -8.43 2.00
N THR A 40 22.25 -7.55 3.01
CA THR A 40 21.61 -7.84 4.30
C THR A 40 20.12 -8.13 4.11
N TRP A 41 19.45 -7.37 3.25
CA TRP A 41 18.04 -7.59 2.91
C TRP A 41 17.80 -8.90 2.16
N LEU A 42 18.71 -9.28 1.25
CA LEU A 42 18.66 -10.59 0.60
C LEU A 42 18.85 -11.74 1.60
N GLY A 43 19.78 -11.61 2.54
CA GLY A 43 19.99 -12.62 3.59
C GLY A 43 18.74 -12.84 4.44
N ILE A 44 18.09 -11.75 4.86
CA ILE A 44 16.83 -11.81 5.63
C ILE A 44 15.72 -12.48 4.81
N SER A 45 15.59 -12.12 3.53
CA SER A 45 14.57 -12.69 2.64
C SER A 45 14.75 -14.20 2.44
N LEU A 46 15.99 -14.65 2.26
CA LEU A 46 16.32 -16.06 2.05
C LEU A 46 16.09 -16.89 3.32
N LEU A 47 16.36 -16.30 4.49
CA LEU A 47 16.03 -16.90 5.78
C LEU A 47 14.51 -17.09 5.96
N LEU A 48 13.71 -16.06 5.65
CA LEU A 48 12.24 -16.14 5.73
C LEU A 48 11.67 -17.18 4.78
N LEU A 49 12.21 -17.28 3.56
CA LEU A 49 11.81 -18.30 2.58
C LEU A 49 12.12 -19.71 3.06
N ALA A 50 13.27 -19.93 3.70
CA ALA A 50 13.64 -21.23 4.27
C ALA A 50 12.70 -21.65 5.42
N VAL A 51 12.30 -20.71 6.28
CA VAL A 51 11.33 -20.97 7.36
C VAL A 51 9.96 -21.34 6.79
N ALA A 52 9.48 -20.60 5.78
CA ALA A 52 8.20 -20.91 5.12
C ALA A 52 8.21 -22.29 4.44
N ALA A 53 9.33 -22.67 3.80
CA ALA A 53 9.48 -23.98 3.19
C ALA A 53 9.50 -25.13 4.23
N ALA A 54 10.09 -24.90 5.40
CA ALA A 54 10.10 -25.88 6.49
C ALA A 54 8.69 -26.13 7.05
N GLU A 55 7.90 -25.09 7.25
CA GLU A 55 6.49 -25.20 7.68
C GLU A 55 5.65 -25.99 6.66
N LEU A 56 5.86 -25.74 5.36
CA LEU A 56 5.13 -26.42 4.29
C LEU A 56 5.50 -27.92 4.20
N ALA A 57 6.77 -28.27 4.46
CA ALA A 57 7.22 -29.65 4.53
C ALA A 57 6.64 -30.40 5.75
N VAL A 58 6.46 -29.74 6.89
CA VAL A 58 5.81 -30.32 8.07
C VAL A 58 4.32 -30.62 7.81
N ILE A 59 3.62 -29.72 7.11
CA ILE A 59 2.22 -29.93 6.72
C ILE A 59 2.09 -31.09 5.72
N ALA A 60 2.96 -31.13 4.70
CA ALA A 60 2.96 -32.20 3.71
C ALA A 60 3.29 -33.58 4.30
N ARG A 61 4.11 -33.64 5.36
CA ARG A 61 4.41 -34.91 6.05
C ARG A 61 3.23 -35.46 6.86
N ARG A 62 2.28 -34.60 7.23
CA ARG A 62 1.10 -34.98 8.03
C ARG A 62 -0.04 -35.54 7.18
N SER A 63 -0.06 -35.27 5.88
CA SER A 63 -1.08 -35.76 4.94
C SER A 63 -0.72 -37.07 4.23
N GLY A 64 0.51 -37.56 4.38
CA GLY A 64 1.00 -38.76 3.67
C GLY A 64 0.86 -40.09 4.45
N GLY A 65 0.11 -40.11 5.55
CA GLY A 65 0.04 -41.25 6.46
C GLY A 65 -1.36 -41.86 6.59
N GLU A 66 -2.06 -42.11 5.49
CA GLU A 66 -3.30 -42.90 5.51
C GLU A 66 -3.15 -44.16 4.65
N GLY A 67 -3.46 -45.29 5.27
CA GLY A 67 -3.02 -46.63 4.94
C GLY A 67 -3.41 -47.14 3.55
N SER A 68 -2.44 -47.78 2.91
CA SER A 68 -2.66 -48.77 1.86
C SER A 68 -2.24 -50.14 2.39
N ASP A 69 -2.89 -50.59 3.46
CA ASP A 69 -2.91 -52.01 3.80
C ASP A 69 -4.02 -52.65 2.98
N ALA A 70 -3.60 -53.23 1.85
CA ALA A 70 -4.43 -54.09 1.03
C ALA A 70 -4.61 -55.42 1.77
N ASP A 71 -5.79 -55.62 2.35
CA ASP A 71 -6.26 -56.92 2.81
C ASP A 71 -7.11 -57.55 1.68
N PRO A 72 -6.68 -58.66 1.05
CA PRO A 72 -7.36 -59.25 -0.09
C PRO A 72 -8.12 -60.53 0.28
N ASP A 73 -9.14 -60.51 1.13
CA ASP A 73 -10.05 -61.67 1.21
C ASP A 73 -11.36 -61.41 1.98
N LEU A 74 -12.40 -60.84 1.32
CA LEU A 74 -13.78 -60.98 1.83
C LEU A 74 -14.80 -61.17 0.70
N ALA A 75 -15.48 -62.31 0.81
CA ALA A 75 -16.58 -62.83 0.00
C ALA A 75 -17.77 -61.87 -0.20
N PRO A 76 -18.66 -62.14 -1.18
CA PRO A 76 -19.78 -61.26 -1.51
C PRO A 76 -21.02 -61.48 -0.62
N ALA A 77 -21.80 -60.39 -0.50
CA ALA A 77 -23.20 -60.26 -0.06
C ALA A 77 -23.43 -59.72 1.38
N PRO A 78 -24.62 -59.11 1.70
CA PRO A 78 -25.79 -58.87 0.85
C PRO A 78 -26.22 -57.38 0.77
N SER A 79 -26.97 -57.10 -0.30
CA SER A 79 -27.81 -55.92 -0.47
C SER A 79 -28.69 -55.70 0.77
N GLY A 80 -28.41 -54.63 1.50
CA GLY A 80 -29.21 -54.16 2.63
C GLY A 80 -29.67 -52.75 2.35
N ASP A 81 -30.94 -52.63 1.97
CA ASP A 81 -31.71 -51.39 1.92
C ASP A 81 -31.43 -50.52 3.15
N ARG A 82 -30.76 -49.39 2.95
CA ARG A 82 -30.75 -48.31 3.94
C ARG A 82 -31.16 -47.03 3.26
N ALA A 83 -32.47 -46.80 3.32
CA ALA A 83 -33.10 -45.50 3.19
C ALA A 83 -32.37 -44.51 4.12
N ALA A 84 -31.45 -43.73 3.56
CA ALA A 84 -30.88 -42.58 4.23
C ALA A 84 -31.73 -41.38 3.81
N SER A 85 -32.57 -40.94 4.76
CA SER A 85 -33.31 -39.69 4.74
C SER A 85 -32.48 -38.59 4.11
N THR A 86 -32.90 -38.15 2.93
CA THR A 86 -32.49 -36.87 2.37
C THR A 86 -33.20 -35.83 3.22
N ASP A 87 -32.55 -35.39 4.29
CA ASP A 87 -33.01 -34.26 5.08
C ASP A 87 -32.88 -33.00 4.20
N PRO A 88 -33.97 -32.36 3.78
CA PRO A 88 -33.90 -31.18 2.94
C PRO A 88 -33.38 -30.03 3.82
N VAL A 89 -32.11 -29.69 3.64
CA VAL A 89 -31.52 -28.49 4.24
C VAL A 89 -32.44 -27.31 3.90
N PRO A 90 -32.96 -26.58 4.90
CA PRO A 90 -33.82 -25.44 4.65
C PRO A 90 -33.03 -24.43 3.83
N ARG A 91 -33.43 -24.26 2.58
CA ARG A 91 -32.99 -23.16 1.72
C ARG A 91 -33.46 -21.88 2.41
N VAL A 92 -32.56 -21.25 3.15
CA VAL A 92 -32.70 -19.87 3.62
C VAL A 92 -32.84 -19.04 2.34
N THR A 93 -34.08 -18.75 1.96
CA THR A 93 -34.41 -17.61 1.13
C THR A 93 -34.01 -16.39 1.94
N ASP A 94 -32.76 -15.95 1.76
CA ASP A 94 -32.40 -14.58 2.08
C ASP A 94 -33.40 -13.68 1.36
N PRO A 95 -34.01 -12.70 2.06
CA PRO A 95 -34.84 -11.71 1.41
C PRO A 95 -33.97 -11.00 0.38
N ASP A 96 -34.35 -11.18 -0.88
CA ASP A 96 -33.88 -10.40 -2.01
C ASP A 96 -33.78 -8.93 -1.58
N PRO A 97 -32.57 -8.35 -1.45
CA PRO A 97 -32.43 -6.95 -1.15
C PRO A 97 -32.93 -6.23 -2.39
N THR A 98 -34.20 -5.84 -2.36
CA THR A 98 -34.77 -4.91 -3.32
C THR A 98 -33.75 -3.79 -3.49
N PRO A 99 -33.12 -3.64 -4.67
CA PRO A 99 -32.26 -2.51 -4.93
C PRO A 99 -33.20 -1.32 -4.90
N GLY A 100 -33.25 -0.63 -3.76
CA GLY A 100 -33.81 0.70 -3.68
C GLY A 100 -33.09 1.48 -4.76
N ALA A 101 -33.81 1.77 -5.84
CA ALA A 101 -33.38 2.63 -6.91
C ALA A 101 -33.14 4.01 -6.30
N VAL A 102 -31.94 4.20 -5.76
CA VAL A 102 -31.36 5.50 -5.54
C VAL A 102 -31.23 6.10 -6.93
N SER A 103 -32.07 7.09 -7.20
CA SER A 103 -32.04 7.87 -8.42
C SER A 103 -30.59 8.29 -8.72
N PRO A 104 -30.07 8.05 -9.95
CA PRO A 104 -28.84 8.65 -10.40
C PRO A 104 -29.11 10.12 -10.75
N ASP A 105 -29.54 10.89 -9.75
CA ASP A 105 -29.59 12.35 -9.82
C ASP A 105 -28.43 12.87 -8.96
N GLY A 106 -27.23 12.57 -9.42
CA GLY A 106 -25.99 13.01 -8.84
C GLY A 106 -25.08 13.27 -10.02
N GLY A 107 -24.82 14.54 -10.30
CA GLY A 107 -23.76 14.93 -11.23
C GLY A 107 -22.51 14.11 -10.90
N THR A 108 -21.85 13.62 -11.94
CA THR A 108 -20.53 13.00 -11.89
C THR A 108 -19.49 14.03 -11.45
N ASP A 109 -19.64 14.58 -10.25
CA ASP A 109 -18.56 15.20 -9.51
C ASP A 109 -17.80 14.04 -8.88
N ASP A 110 -16.83 13.51 -9.64
CA ASP A 110 -15.89 12.55 -9.08
C ASP A 110 -15.30 13.16 -7.80
N PRO A 111 -15.36 12.43 -6.67
CA PRO A 111 -15.01 12.99 -5.38
C PRO A 111 -13.54 13.38 -5.41
N ARG A 112 -13.28 14.68 -5.17
CA ARG A 112 -11.90 15.21 -5.11
C ARG A 112 -11.03 14.38 -4.15
N PRO A 113 -9.73 14.21 -4.44
CA PRO A 113 -8.81 13.43 -3.60
C PRO A 113 -8.87 13.81 -2.11
N GLU A 114 -9.04 15.10 -1.79
CA GLU A 114 -9.12 15.58 -0.40
C GLU A 114 -10.39 15.10 0.32
N ALA A 115 -11.51 15.03 -0.39
CA ALA A 115 -12.77 14.51 0.16
C ALA A 115 -12.68 12.99 0.41
N LEU A 116 -11.94 12.26 -0.43
CA LEU A 116 -11.65 10.85 -0.20
C LEU A 116 -10.74 10.66 1.01
N LEU A 117 -9.70 11.49 1.19
CA LEU A 117 -8.83 11.43 2.37
C LEU A 117 -9.59 11.70 3.67
N GLU A 118 -10.48 12.69 3.69
CA GLU A 118 -11.32 12.94 4.87
C GLU A 118 -12.20 11.73 5.19
N ARG A 119 -12.84 11.15 4.17
CA ARG A 119 -13.62 9.90 4.34
C ARG A 119 -12.76 8.74 4.82
N ALA A 120 -11.50 8.63 4.42
CA ALA A 120 -10.60 7.60 4.91
C ALA A 120 -10.31 7.78 6.43
N ARG A 121 -10.14 9.01 6.90
CA ARG A 121 -9.98 9.34 8.34
C ARG A 121 -11.24 8.99 9.14
N GLU A 122 -12.43 9.26 8.59
CA GLU A 122 -13.69 8.85 9.19
C GLU A 122 -13.75 7.32 9.36
N GLN A 123 -13.29 6.56 8.36
CA GLN A 123 -13.25 5.09 8.45
C GLN A 123 -12.24 4.58 9.48
N VAL A 124 -11.09 5.23 9.64
CA VAL A 124 -10.15 4.94 10.75
C VAL A 124 -10.86 5.13 12.10
N SER A 125 -11.56 6.25 12.27
CA SER A 125 -12.29 6.58 13.50
C SER A 125 -13.43 5.59 13.79
N ALA A 126 -14.09 5.10 12.75
CA ALA A 126 -15.10 4.05 12.82
C ALA A 126 -14.52 2.63 13.00
N LYS A 127 -13.20 2.49 13.14
CA LYS A 127 -12.47 1.21 13.23
C LYS A 127 -12.63 0.30 12.01
N ASN A 128 -13.01 0.85 10.86
CA ASN A 128 -13.13 0.15 9.59
C ASN A 128 -11.81 0.19 8.81
N ALA A 129 -10.75 -0.41 9.39
CA ALA A 129 -9.37 -0.28 8.90
C ALA A 129 -9.19 -0.68 7.43
N GLN A 130 -9.78 -1.80 7.00
CA GLN A 130 -9.68 -2.25 5.61
C GLN A 130 -10.32 -1.26 4.63
N ARG A 131 -11.46 -0.67 5.00
CA ARG A 131 -12.16 0.33 4.17
C ARG A 131 -11.36 1.63 4.10
N ALA A 132 -10.76 2.06 5.21
CA ALA A 132 -9.89 3.24 5.24
C ALA A 132 -8.70 3.10 4.28
N VAL A 133 -8.01 1.96 4.27
CA VAL A 133 -6.88 1.71 3.34
C VAL A 133 -7.34 1.80 1.88
N ARG A 134 -8.48 1.20 1.53
CA ARG A 134 -9.02 1.24 0.16
C ARG A 134 -9.35 2.65 -0.30
N ILE A 135 -9.95 3.45 0.57
CA ILE A 135 -10.31 4.84 0.25
C ILE A 135 -9.05 5.71 0.14
N ALA A 136 -8.07 5.53 1.04
CA ALA A 136 -6.79 6.23 0.96
C ALA A 136 -6.04 5.94 -0.35
N TYR A 137 -6.03 4.67 -0.79
CA TYR A 137 -5.47 4.29 -2.09
C TYR A 137 -6.24 4.93 -3.25
N ALA A 138 -7.58 4.89 -3.21
CA ALA A 138 -8.40 5.50 -4.25
C ALA A 138 -8.13 7.01 -4.39
N ALA A 139 -7.97 7.74 -3.27
CA ALA A 139 -7.63 9.16 -3.30
C ALA A 139 -6.35 9.44 -4.10
N VAL A 140 -5.32 8.63 -3.89
CA VAL A 140 -4.05 8.73 -4.62
C VAL A 140 -4.25 8.33 -6.07
N HIS A 141 -4.93 7.22 -6.34
CA HIS A 141 -5.18 6.78 -7.72
C HIS A 141 -5.89 7.87 -8.53
N GLU A 142 -6.95 8.48 -8.01
CA GLU A 142 -7.67 9.59 -8.65
C GLU A 142 -6.76 10.79 -8.91
N ASP A 143 -5.94 11.17 -7.93
CA ASP A 143 -4.97 12.25 -8.09
C ASP A 143 -4.00 11.93 -9.25
N PHE A 144 -3.49 10.71 -9.35
CA PHE A 144 -2.54 10.28 -10.39
C PHE A 144 -3.20 10.12 -11.78
N SER A 145 -4.46 9.66 -11.84
CA SER A 145 -5.25 9.57 -13.07
C SER A 145 -5.50 10.90 -13.76
N ASN A 146 -5.42 12.03 -13.05
CA ASN A 146 -5.60 13.34 -13.67
C ASN A 146 -4.47 13.72 -14.66
N ASP A 147 -3.28 13.10 -14.53
CA ASP A 147 -2.11 13.46 -15.34
C ASP A 147 -1.88 12.51 -16.55
N ALA A 148 -2.49 11.32 -16.55
CA ALA A 148 -2.39 10.32 -17.63
C ALA A 148 -3.53 9.29 -17.49
N PRO A 149 -3.87 8.50 -18.53
CA PRO A 149 -4.88 7.44 -18.41
C PRO A 149 -4.37 6.29 -17.50
N ALA A 150 -4.38 6.53 -16.19
CA ALA A 150 -3.95 5.58 -15.17
C ALA A 150 -5.00 4.46 -14.96
N GLU A 151 -6.18 4.58 -15.57
CA GLU A 151 -7.27 3.60 -15.48
C GLU A 151 -6.88 2.18 -15.96
N SER A 152 -5.82 2.04 -16.75
CA SER A 152 -5.33 0.73 -17.21
C SER A 152 -4.19 0.14 -16.39
N LEU A 153 -3.61 0.89 -15.45
CA LEU A 153 -2.44 0.43 -14.71
C LEU A 153 -2.86 -0.41 -13.50
N THR A 154 -2.19 -1.54 -13.30
CA THR A 154 -2.26 -2.27 -12.03
C THR A 154 -1.59 -1.46 -10.90
N HIS A 155 -1.84 -1.85 -9.65
CA HIS A 155 -1.33 -1.13 -8.47
C HIS A 155 0.19 -0.96 -8.47
N TRP A 156 0.93 -2.00 -8.89
CA TRP A 156 2.38 -1.94 -9.03
C TRP A 156 2.84 -1.21 -10.28
N GLU A 157 2.12 -1.32 -11.40
CA GLU A 157 2.46 -0.57 -12.61
C GLU A 157 2.33 0.94 -12.38
N LEU A 158 1.31 1.38 -11.64
CA LEU A 158 1.19 2.76 -11.20
C LEU A 158 2.43 3.21 -10.40
N TYR A 159 2.89 2.40 -9.44
CA TYR A 159 4.14 2.72 -8.72
C TYR A 159 5.34 2.81 -9.68
N GLN A 160 5.49 1.86 -10.60
CA GLN A 160 6.63 1.80 -11.50
C GLN A 160 6.64 2.98 -12.48
N GLU A 161 5.48 3.42 -12.94
CA GLU A 161 5.33 4.56 -13.85
C GLU A 161 5.74 5.86 -13.17
N TYR A 162 5.29 6.10 -11.94
CA TYR A 162 5.48 7.40 -11.29
C TYR A 162 6.76 7.52 -10.46
N ARG A 163 7.41 6.42 -10.05
CA ARG A 163 8.56 6.46 -9.12
C ARG A 163 9.74 7.32 -9.62
N ASP A 164 9.95 7.38 -10.93
CA ASP A 164 11.09 8.10 -11.53
C ASP A 164 10.75 9.59 -11.79
N GLY A 165 9.47 9.97 -11.69
CA GLY A 165 8.98 11.34 -11.90
C GLY A 165 8.64 12.10 -10.61
N VAL A 166 8.81 11.47 -9.44
CA VAL A 166 8.50 12.06 -8.12
C VAL A 166 9.73 12.09 -7.23
N GLU A 167 9.67 12.85 -6.15
CA GLU A 167 10.77 12.89 -5.17
C GLU A 167 10.90 11.55 -4.41
N ASP A 168 12.10 11.22 -3.92
CA ASP A 168 12.38 9.96 -3.20
C ASP A 168 11.38 9.70 -2.06
N ARG A 169 10.99 10.75 -1.33
CA ARG A 169 10.00 10.68 -0.25
C ARG A 169 8.63 10.27 -0.78
N GLN A 170 8.21 10.82 -1.92
CA GLN A 170 6.94 10.50 -2.58
C GLN A 170 6.98 9.10 -3.16
N ALA A 171 8.07 8.70 -3.82
CA ALA A 171 8.25 7.34 -4.33
C ALA A 171 8.16 6.30 -3.21
N ALA A 172 8.79 6.57 -2.05
CA ALA A 172 8.70 5.71 -0.87
C ALA A 172 7.27 5.65 -0.29
N ALA A 173 6.57 6.78 -0.21
CA ALA A 173 5.19 6.85 0.26
C ALA A 173 4.24 6.07 -0.68
N LEU A 174 4.39 6.22 -1.99
CA LEU A 174 3.57 5.55 -3.01
C LEU A 174 3.76 4.03 -2.95
N ARG A 175 5.02 3.59 -2.94
CA ARG A 175 5.34 2.17 -2.75
C ARG A 175 4.69 1.62 -1.49
N ARG A 176 4.84 2.34 -0.37
CA ARG A 176 4.29 1.90 0.91
C ARG A 176 2.77 1.78 0.85
N LEU A 177 2.09 2.74 0.24
CA LEU A 177 0.64 2.72 0.09
C LEU A 177 0.16 1.52 -0.75
N VAL A 178 0.84 1.21 -1.85
CA VAL A 178 0.55 0.03 -2.68
C VAL A 178 0.69 -1.27 -1.87
N GLU A 179 1.79 -1.43 -1.13
CA GLU A 179 2.00 -2.61 -0.26
C GLU A 179 0.89 -2.76 0.81
N LEU A 180 0.48 -1.64 1.42
CA LEU A 180 -0.58 -1.63 2.43
C LEU A 180 -1.94 -1.97 1.82
N TYR A 181 -2.24 -1.44 0.63
CA TYR A 181 -3.45 -1.75 -0.10
C TYR A 181 -3.52 -3.23 -0.48
N GLU A 182 -2.47 -3.79 -1.08
CA GLU A 182 -2.47 -5.19 -1.48
C GLU A 182 -2.63 -6.12 -0.28
N ARG A 183 -1.95 -5.82 0.83
CA ARG A 183 -2.16 -6.57 2.08
C ARG A 183 -3.60 -6.46 2.57
N ALA A 184 -4.23 -5.30 2.47
CA ALA A 184 -5.60 -5.09 2.91
C ALA A 184 -6.64 -5.79 2.03
N VAL A 185 -6.39 -5.93 0.73
CA VAL A 185 -7.34 -6.51 -0.23
C VAL A 185 -7.12 -8.01 -0.43
N PHE A 186 -5.87 -8.44 -0.51
CA PHE A 186 -5.48 -9.81 -0.87
C PHE A 186 -4.82 -10.58 0.28
N GLY A 187 -4.44 -9.91 1.36
CA GLY A 187 -3.80 -10.54 2.51
C GLY A 187 -4.79 -11.36 3.36
N PRO A 188 -4.34 -12.47 3.96
CA PRO A 188 -5.15 -13.20 4.92
C PRO A 188 -5.25 -12.41 6.24
N GLY A 189 -6.46 -12.24 6.74
CA GLY A 189 -6.73 -11.69 8.08
C GLY A 189 -7.22 -10.23 8.09
N ALA A 190 -7.55 -9.77 9.30
CA ALA A 190 -8.04 -8.42 9.51
C ALA A 190 -6.90 -7.39 9.49
N VAL A 191 -7.17 -6.23 8.91
CA VAL A 191 -6.23 -5.09 8.89
C VAL A 191 -6.28 -4.38 10.24
N ALA A 192 -5.12 -4.12 10.85
CA ALA A 192 -5.03 -3.36 12.09
C ALA A 192 -5.33 -1.86 11.86
N THR A 193 -5.91 -1.18 12.85
CA THR A 193 -6.18 0.27 12.77
C THR A 193 -4.90 1.09 12.54
N SER A 194 -3.77 0.69 13.12
CA SER A 194 -2.47 1.34 12.89
C SER A 194 -2.04 1.27 11.42
N THR A 195 -2.27 0.14 10.76
CA THR A 195 -2.02 -0.05 9.32
C THR A 195 -2.87 0.90 8.47
N ALA A 196 -4.13 1.10 8.86
CA ALA A 196 -5.00 2.06 8.20
C ALA A 196 -4.54 3.51 8.39
N MET A 197 -4.12 3.89 9.60
CA MET A 197 -3.55 5.22 9.86
C MET A 197 -2.28 5.46 9.04
N GLU A 198 -1.44 4.44 8.90
CA GLU A 198 -0.23 4.50 8.07
C GLU A 198 -0.57 4.73 6.59
N ALA A 199 -1.58 4.02 6.05
CA ALA A 199 -2.04 4.21 4.69
C ALA A 199 -2.59 5.64 4.46
N VAL A 200 -3.39 6.17 5.38
CA VAL A 200 -3.90 7.54 5.31
C VAL A 200 -2.75 8.56 5.32
N SER A 201 -1.78 8.40 6.21
CA SER A 201 -0.62 9.32 6.29
C SER A 201 0.25 9.28 5.02
N ALA A 202 0.45 8.10 4.43
CA ALA A 202 1.15 7.97 3.15
C ALA A 202 0.40 8.66 2.01
N ALA A 203 -0.93 8.49 1.96
CA ALA A 203 -1.78 9.13 0.96
C ALA A 203 -1.81 10.67 1.10
N GLU A 204 -1.86 11.18 2.34
CA GLU A 204 -1.78 12.62 2.61
C GLU A 204 -0.47 13.25 2.13
N THR A 205 0.65 12.54 2.31
CA THR A 205 1.95 12.99 1.80
C THR A 205 1.94 13.16 0.29
N LEU A 206 1.32 12.22 -0.43
CA LEU A 206 1.28 12.21 -1.89
C LEU A 206 0.36 13.31 -2.45
N VAL A 207 -0.87 13.42 -1.93
CA VAL A 207 -1.85 14.39 -2.40
C VAL A 207 -1.41 15.82 -2.02
N GLY A 208 -0.98 16.05 -0.78
CA GLY A 208 -0.61 17.38 -0.30
C GLY A 208 0.58 18.00 -1.03
N ASP A 209 1.62 17.21 -1.33
CA ASP A 209 2.78 17.71 -2.06
C ASP A 209 2.44 18.05 -3.52
N ARG A 210 1.49 17.35 -4.14
CA ARG A 210 1.09 17.63 -5.52
C ARG A 210 0.18 18.84 -5.64
N SER A 211 -0.77 19.02 -4.72
CA SER A 211 -1.57 20.25 -4.64
C SER A 211 -0.67 21.49 -4.53
N ALA A 212 0.39 21.42 -3.71
CA ALA A 212 1.37 22.50 -3.57
C ALA A 212 2.14 22.80 -4.88
N ARG A 213 2.41 21.78 -5.71
CA ARG A 213 3.06 21.93 -7.01
C ARG A 213 2.13 22.53 -8.06
N SER A 214 0.84 22.16 -8.04
CA SER A 214 -0.18 22.69 -8.96
C SER A 214 -0.53 24.15 -8.68
N ASP A 215 -0.58 24.57 -7.42
CA ASP A 215 -0.87 25.96 -7.03
C ASP A 215 0.33 26.91 -7.20
N GLY A 216 1.55 26.37 -7.18
CA GLY A 216 2.81 27.10 -7.27
C GLY A 216 3.29 27.41 -8.68
N GLY A 217 2.39 27.71 -9.63
CA GLY A 217 2.72 28.04 -11.03
C GLY A 217 3.93 28.99 -11.15
N PRO A 218 4.78 28.82 -12.18
CA PRO A 218 6.11 29.41 -12.22
C PRO A 218 6.08 30.94 -12.05
N PRO A 219 7.06 31.53 -11.32
CA PRO A 219 7.16 32.98 -11.18
C PRO A 219 7.41 33.70 -12.50
#